data_AF-A0A1Q5TE25-F1
#
_entry.id   AF-A0A1Q5TE25-F1
#
_cell.length_a   1.000
_cell.length_b   1.000
_cell.length_c   1.000
_cell.angle_alpha   90.00
_cell.angle_beta   90.00
_cell.angle_gamma   90.00
#
_symmetry.space_group_name_H-M   'P 1'
#
loop_
_entity.id
_entity.type
_entity.pdbx_description
1 polymer ?
#
loop_
_entity_poly.entity_id
_entity_poly.type
_entity_poly.pdbx_seq_one_letter_code
_entity_poly.pdbx_strand_id
1 'polypeptide(L)' 'MLTICLFIEPDLTPKEQEIIKTFAGWITFMECFGLNPKDEDDVDEAMVILKILVVHEGNKENVIAAVLDARHARGS' A
#
# COMPACT_ATOMS: atom_id res chain seq x y z
N MET A 1 26.46 -13.62 -4.91
CA MET A 1 25.03 -13.46 -5.26
C MET A 1 24.34 -12.85 -4.06
N LEU A 2 23.99 -11.57 -4.13
CA LEU A 2 23.16 -10.96 -3.11
C LEU A 2 21.73 -11.46 -3.33
N THR A 3 21.26 -12.35 -2.46
CA THR A 3 19.84 -12.72 -2.36
C THR A 3 19.12 -11.49 -1.80
N ILE A 4 18.71 -10.59 -2.69
CA ILE A 4 17.81 -9.49 -2.37
C ILE A 4 16.49 -10.17 -1.96
N CYS A 5 16.04 -9.95 -0.72
CA CYS A 5 14.71 -10.38 -0.29
C CYS A 5 13.69 -9.93 -1.33
N LEU A 6 13.01 -10.90 -1.95
CA LEU A 6 12.13 -10.73 -3.10
C LEU A 6 10.82 -10.06 -2.64
N PHE A 7 10.85 -8.74 -2.46
CA PHE A 7 9.65 -7.93 -2.33
C PHE A 7 9.26 -7.44 -3.72
N ILE A 8 7.98 -7.54 -4.04
CA ILE A 8 7.42 -7.11 -5.32
C ILE A 8 7.11 -5.62 -5.14
N GLU A 9 7.99 -4.77 -5.69
CA GLU A 9 7.74 -3.33 -5.80
C GLU A 9 7.28 -3.03 -7.23
N PRO A 10 6.05 -2.52 -7.42
CA PRO A 10 5.53 -2.21 -8.74
C PRO A 10 6.15 -0.90 -9.28
N ASP A 11 6.07 -0.70 -10.61
CA ASP A 11 6.48 0.55 -11.25
C ASP A 11 5.51 1.68 -10.87
N LEU A 12 5.91 2.51 -9.91
CA LEU A 12 5.12 3.63 -9.41
C LEU A 12 5.32 4.90 -10.24
N THR A 13 4.22 5.61 -10.52
CA THR A 13 4.26 6.96 -11.09
C THR A 13 4.82 7.97 -10.08
N PRO A 14 5.30 9.15 -10.52
CA PRO A 14 5.83 10.16 -9.60
C PRO A 14 4.86 10.57 -8.48
N LYS A 15 3.56 10.67 -8.78
CA LYS A 15 2.53 11.04 -7.79
C LYS A 15 2.30 9.91 -6.78
N GLU A 16 2.34 8.66 -7.22
CA GLU A 16 2.27 7.49 -6.33
C GLU A 16 3.51 7.41 -5.42
N GLN A 17 4.70 7.67 -5.97
CA GLN A 17 5.94 7.72 -5.20
C GLN A 17 5.92 8.81 -4.11
N GLU A 18 5.33 9.99 -4.39
CA GLU A 18 5.18 11.04 -3.39
C GLU A 18 4.34 10.56 -2.20
N ILE A 19 3.25 9.85 -2.45
CA ILE A 19 2.41 9.27 -1.40
C ILE A 19 3.18 8.21 -0.62
N ILE A 20 3.82 7.26 -1.32
CA ILE A 20 4.60 6.19 -0.68
C ILE A 20 5.72 6.75 0.21
N LYS A 21 6.36 7.86 -0.19
CA LYS A 21 7.35 8.55 0.66
C LYS A 21 6.76 9.05 1.98
N THR A 22 5.47 9.44 2.01
CA THR A 22 4.80 9.84 3.27
C THR A 22 4.60 8.67 4.25
N PHE A 23 4.64 7.43 3.75
CA PHE A 23 4.59 6.19 4.52
C PHE A 23 5.99 5.62 4.80
N ALA A 24 7.07 6.34 4.49
CA ALA A 24 8.46 5.88 4.59
C ALA A 24 8.86 4.75 3.62
N GLY A 25 8.07 4.50 2.57
CA GLY A 25 8.40 3.52 1.51
C GLY A 25 7.32 2.48 1.27
N TRP A 26 7.50 1.67 0.22
CA TRP A 26 6.52 0.68 -0.23
C TRP A 26 6.24 -0.40 0.81
N ILE A 27 7.29 -0.90 1.47
CA ILE A 27 7.16 -1.95 2.49
C ILE A 27 6.34 -1.45 3.69
N THR A 28 6.69 -0.30 4.24
CA THR A 28 5.97 0.27 5.38
C THR A 28 4.53 0.66 5.00
N PHE A 29 4.30 1.10 3.77
CA PHE A 29 2.95 1.29 3.24
C PHE A 29 2.15 -0.02 3.30
N MET A 30 2.66 -1.11 2.73
CA MET A 30 1.97 -2.42 2.78
C MET A 30 1.76 -2.91 4.21
N GLU A 31 2.75 -2.75 5.09
CA GLU A 31 2.63 -3.09 6.51
C GLU A 31 1.53 -2.30 7.23
N CYS A 32 1.35 -1.01 6.94
CA CYS A 32 0.28 -0.19 7.50
C CYS A 32 -1.12 -0.73 7.18
N PHE A 33 -1.26 -1.44 6.05
CA PHE A 33 -2.52 -2.06 5.65
C PHE A 33 -2.58 -3.56 5.95
N GLY A 34 -1.51 -4.16 6.50
CA GLY A 34 -1.42 -5.60 6.78
C GLY A 34 -1.24 -6.47 5.53
N LEU A 35 -0.69 -5.93 4.45
CA LEU A 35 -0.50 -6.59 3.16
C LEU A 35 0.90 -7.21 3.07
N ASN A 36 1.02 -8.37 2.43
CA ASN A 36 2.29 -9.06 2.24
C ASN A 36 2.98 -8.62 0.94
N PRO A 37 4.15 -7.96 0.99
CA PRO A 37 4.90 -7.54 -0.21
C PRO A 37 5.49 -8.68 -1.05
N LYS A 38 5.23 -9.94 -0.69
CA LYS A 38 5.65 -11.14 -1.45
C LYS A 38 4.50 -11.83 -2.16
N ASP A 39 3.27 -11.39 -1.89
CA ASP A 39 2.05 -11.98 -2.44
C ASP A 39 1.51 -11.03 -3.52
N GLU A 40 1.28 -11.56 -4.73
CA GLU A 40 0.86 -10.76 -5.88
C GLU A 40 -0.55 -10.17 -5.69
N ASP A 41 -1.46 -10.90 -5.02
CA ASP A 41 -2.82 -10.43 -4.76
C ASP A 41 -2.81 -9.27 -3.74
N ASP A 42 -1.96 -9.37 -2.72
CA ASP A 42 -1.77 -8.30 -1.73
C ASP A 42 -1.09 -7.06 -2.35
N VAL A 43 -0.20 -7.25 -3.33
CA VAL A 43 0.42 -6.16 -4.10
C VAL A 43 -0.61 -5.46 -4.99
N ASP A 44 -1.49 -6.22 -5.64
CA ASP A 44 -2.58 -5.66 -6.44
C ASP A 44 -3.57 -4.89 -5.56
N GLU A 45 -3.92 -5.41 -4.36
CA GLU A 45 -4.73 -4.68 -3.38
C GLU A 45 -4.03 -3.39 -2.91
N ALA A 46 -2.73 -3.44 -2.63
CA ALA A 46 -1.91 -2.28 -2.28
C ALA A 46 -1.94 -1.21 -3.39
N MET A 47 -1.86 -1.63 -4.66
CA MET A 47 -1.94 -0.72 -5.81
C MET A 47 -3.32 -0.09 -5.97
N VAL A 48 -4.41 -0.81 -5.67
CA VAL A 48 -5.75 -0.23 -5.66
C VAL A 48 -5.88 0.83 -4.57
N ILE A 49 -5.40 0.54 -3.36
CA ILE A 49 -5.39 1.49 -2.23
C ILE A 49 -4.58 2.73 -2.60
N LEU A 50 -3.40 2.54 -3.22
CA LEU A 50 -2.54 3.64 -3.64
C LEU A 50 -3.21 4.53 -4.69
N LYS A 51 -3.89 3.95 -5.68
CA LYS A 51 -4.67 4.72 -6.67
C LYS A 51 -5.79 5.53 -6.02
N ILE A 52 -6.47 4.98 -5.01
CA ILE A 52 -7.49 5.70 -4.25
C ILE A 52 -6.85 6.88 -3.49
N LEU A 53 -5.70 6.66 -2.83
CA LEU A 53 -4.96 7.72 -2.14
C LEU A 53 -4.51 8.84 -3.09
N VAL A 54 -4.11 8.50 -4.32
CA VAL A 54 -3.75 9.48 -5.37
C VAL A 54 -4.94 10.35 -5.76
N VAL A 55 -6.12 9.74 -5.95
CA VAL A 55 -7.36 10.46 -6.29
C VAL A 55 -7.80 11.37 -5.15
N HIS A 56 -7.62 10.95 -3.90
CA HIS A 56 -7.95 11.72 -2.70
C HIS A 56 -6.81 12.64 -2.21
N GLU A 57 -5.81 12.90 -3.05
CA GLU A 57 -4.67 13.80 -2.80
C GLU A 57 -3.96 13.59 -1.45
N GLY A 58 -3.82 12.34 -1.01
CA GLY A 58 -3.10 12.04 0.23
C GLY A 58 -3.84 12.43 1.50
N ASN A 59 -5.19 12.56 1.47
CA ASN A 59 -6.01 12.55 2.69
C ASN A 59 -5.99 11.14 3.32
N LYS A 60 -4.84 10.81 3.90
CA LYS A 60 -4.51 9.50 4.44
C LYS A 60 -5.41 9.13 5.62
N GLU A 61 -5.86 10.09 6.41
CA GLU A 61 -6.64 9.83 7.62
C GLU A 61 -8.00 9.19 7.30
N ASN A 62 -8.71 9.74 6.32
CA ASN A 62 -10.02 9.23 5.91
C ASN A 62 -9.92 7.91 5.14
N VAL A 63 -8.92 7.77 4.27
CA VAL A 63 -8.75 6.57 3.45
C VAL A 63 -8.19 5.40 4.26
N ILE A 64 -7.22 5.64 5.15
CA ILE A 64 -6.69 4.60 6.05
C ILE A 64 -7.80 4.07 6.94
N ALA A 65 -8.58 4.95 7.58
CA ALA A 65 -9.70 4.53 8.42
C ALA A 65 -10.72 3.69 7.62
N ALA A 66 -11.13 4.16 6.44
CA ALA A 66 -12.09 3.44 5.61
C ALA A 66 -11.58 2.07 5.14
N VAL A 67 -10.29 1.96 4.78
CA VAL A 67 -9.69 0.70 4.32
C VAL A 67 -9.48 -0.27 5.49
N LEU A 68 -9.00 0.21 6.63
CA LEU A 68 -8.82 -0.61 7.83
C LEU A 68 -10.16 -1.09 8.39
N ASP A 69 -11.21 -0.25 8.37
CA ASP A 69 -12.57 -0.63 8.78
C ASP A 69 -13.14 -1.72 7.84
N ALA A 70 -12.97 -1.56 6.53
CA ALA A 70 -13.38 -2.56 5.54
C ALA A 70 -12.63 -3.90 5.70
N ARG A 71 -11.38 -3.87 6.15
CA ARG A 71 -10.59 -5.08 6.44
C ARG A 71 -10.98 -5.72 7.77
N HIS A 72 -11.23 -4.92 8.82
CA HIS A 72 -11.72 -5.43 10.11
C HIS A 72 -13.07 -6.13 9.97
N ALA A 73 -13.94 -5.66 9.06
CA ALA A 73 -15.22 -6.29 8.79
C ALA A 73 -15.13 -7.66 8.06
N ARG A 74 -14.00 -7.95 7.40
CA ARG A 74 -13.74 -9.24 6.73
C ARG A 74 -13.09 -10.29 7.65
N GLY A 75 -12.68 -9.91 8.86
CA GLY A 75 -12.11 -10.78 9.86
C GLY A 75 -12.99 -10.90 11.10
N SER A 76 -14.09 -11.64 10.99
CA SER A 76 -14.81 -12.21 12.14
C SER A 76 -15.20 -13.65 11.86
#